data_AF-A0A6P8EPV5-F1
#
_entry.id   AF-A0A6P8EPV5-F1
#
_cell.length_a   1.000
_cell.length_b   1.000
_cell.length_c   1.000
_cell.angle_alpha   90.00
_cell.angle_beta   90.00
_cell.angle_gamma   90.00
#
_symmetry.space_group_name_H-M   'P 1'
#
loop_
_entity.id
_entity.type
_entity.pdbx_description
1 polymer ?
#
loop_
_entity_poly.entity_id
_entity_poly.type
_entity_poly.pdbx_seq_one_letter_code
_entity_poly.pdbx_strand_id
1 'polypeptide(L)'
;MGTSPCVLIALFSACWITNVIHSLPLTTTPDCSTGLTVHLGEIDEGYTGDIEIIPSVPDGGLELNLELCPQCSEFLEFISSFTNATLRTKKPLDTEAFRETAGVVSYQINCTSSRVENGRTLIVRDLNDNAPVFEKEEYRANVSETSPVGEIVVQVKAVDADFSPAHNHITYSIQPPSQTFEASGSGQILLKERLNYTIASQYNFTAKAQDDAGNFSQTQVIINIIDQLRPEFEYNPYEASVPENQVSLPSIALPLPQSTNSVTSDVLNYTSLFWLPLYILDLLFYQVGPVLEVLPAPIQANPSEESNYTIIYSISEVSPSDYQNNFNVDQVTGVIRVVTELDFEEIKDNINISVKASLEIDSTRTANTLVMY
;
A
#
# COMPACT_ATOMS: atom_id res chain seq x y z
N MET A 1 -40.11 56.88 -31.24
CA MET A 1 -38.94 57.18 -32.09
C MET A 1 -37.80 57.59 -31.16
N GLY A 2 -36.61 56.99 -31.16
CA GLY A 2 -36.16 55.78 -31.84
C GLY A 2 -34.72 55.42 -31.44
N THR A 3 -34.47 54.12 -31.25
CA THR A 3 -33.19 53.39 -31.42
C THR A 3 -31.89 53.82 -30.70
N SER A 4 -31.45 52.92 -29.81
CA SER A 4 -30.06 52.53 -29.45
C SER A 4 -29.15 52.23 -30.69
N PRO A 5 -27.82 51.97 -30.60
CA PRO A 5 -27.13 51.00 -29.70
C PRO A 5 -25.80 51.54 -29.06
N CYS A 6 -25.08 50.88 -28.13
CA CYS A 6 -24.70 49.47 -28.01
C CYS A 6 -24.62 48.93 -26.56
N VAL A 7 -24.63 47.59 -26.48
CA VAL A 7 -24.36 46.74 -25.31
C VAL A 7 -23.05 46.00 -25.57
N LEU A 8 -22.18 45.77 -24.56
CA LEU A 8 -21.53 44.46 -24.27
C LEU A 8 -20.52 44.53 -23.10
N ILE A 9 -20.57 43.48 -22.27
CA ILE A 9 -19.48 42.85 -21.48
C ILE A 9 -18.93 43.59 -20.23
N ALA A 10 -19.04 42.88 -19.11
CA ALA A 10 -18.32 43.12 -17.86
C ALA A 10 -16.95 42.45 -17.87
N LEU A 11 -16.01 42.93 -17.06
CA LEU A 11 -14.98 42.09 -16.43
C LEU A 11 -14.44 42.76 -15.15
N PHE A 12 -14.06 41.90 -14.20
CA PHE A 12 -13.47 42.18 -12.89
C PHE A 12 -12.18 43.04 -13.02
N SER A 13 -11.70 43.78 -12.01
CA SER A 13 -11.50 43.31 -10.63
C SER A 13 -11.57 44.43 -9.59
N ALA A 14 -12.26 44.15 -8.48
CA ALA A 14 -12.17 44.96 -7.28
C ALA A 14 -10.90 44.55 -6.51
N CYS A 15 -9.96 45.48 -6.34
CA CYS A 15 -8.78 45.27 -5.50
C CYS A 15 -9.20 45.29 -4.03
N TRP A 16 -9.41 44.10 -3.45
CA TRP A 16 -9.54 43.89 -2.01
C TRP A 16 -8.33 43.09 -1.52
N ILE A 17 -7.22 43.79 -1.26
CA ILE A 17 -6.19 43.28 -0.36
C ILE A 17 -6.34 44.06 0.94
N THR A 18 -7.29 43.63 1.76
CA THR A 18 -7.30 43.96 3.19
C THR A 18 -6.34 43.00 3.89
N ASN A 19 -5.04 43.24 3.73
CA ASN A 19 -4.05 42.64 4.64
C ASN A 19 -4.27 43.30 6.00
N VAL A 20 -4.97 42.59 6.88
CA VAL A 20 -5.40 43.14 8.17
C VAL A 20 -4.21 43.08 9.12
N ILE A 21 -3.55 44.22 9.30
CA ILE A 21 -2.62 44.40 10.41
C ILE A 21 -3.44 44.40 11.70
N HIS A 22 -3.66 43.21 12.28
CA HIS A 22 -4.37 43.09 13.54
C HIS A 22 -3.48 43.59 14.69
N SER A 23 -3.77 44.82 15.09
CA SER A 23 -3.15 45.56 16.19
C SER A 23 -1.67 45.93 15.98
N LEU A 24 -1.45 47.18 15.55
CA LEU A 24 -0.28 47.98 15.92
C LEU A 24 -0.67 48.92 17.08
N PRO A 25 -0.61 48.50 18.36
CA PRO A 25 -0.81 49.41 19.48
C PRO A 25 0.52 50.03 19.93
N LEU A 26 0.72 51.30 19.56
CA LEU A 26 1.38 52.33 20.37
C LEU A 26 2.92 52.28 20.55
N THR A 27 3.52 53.50 20.52
CA THR A 27 4.89 53.83 20.92
C THR A 27 6.04 53.08 20.20
N THR A 28 6.17 53.39 18.92
CA THR A 28 7.33 53.09 18.05
C THR A 28 8.62 53.89 18.38
N THR A 29 8.56 54.85 19.30
CA THR A 29 9.73 55.65 19.71
C THR A 29 10.66 54.83 20.60
N PRO A 30 11.94 54.61 20.24
CA PRO A 30 12.88 53.90 21.10
C PRO A 30 13.22 54.72 22.36
N ASP A 31 13.09 54.09 23.52
CA ASP A 31 13.54 54.67 24.79
C ASP A 31 15.05 54.42 24.96
N CYS A 32 15.85 55.43 24.66
CA CYS A 32 17.31 55.33 24.81
C CYS A 32 17.81 55.37 26.26
N SER A 33 16.91 55.41 27.25
CA SER A 33 17.23 55.21 28.68
C SER A 33 17.01 53.78 29.16
N THR A 34 16.17 52.98 28.46
CA THR A 34 15.88 51.59 28.82
C THR A 34 16.14 50.65 27.64
N GLY A 35 17.00 49.64 27.84
CA GLY A 35 17.31 48.63 26.81
C GLY A 35 16.19 47.61 26.61
N LEU A 36 14.93 48.05 26.58
CA LEU A 36 13.78 47.18 26.62
C LEU A 36 13.49 46.57 25.24
N THR A 37 13.24 45.26 25.23
CA THR A 37 12.69 44.58 24.04
C THR A 37 11.20 44.86 23.94
N VAL A 38 10.75 45.41 22.81
CA VAL A 38 9.33 45.74 22.56
C VAL A 38 8.79 44.86 21.43
N HIS A 39 7.65 44.22 21.70
CA HIS A 39 6.87 43.52 20.69
C HIS A 39 5.97 44.51 19.96
N LEU A 40 6.04 44.52 18.63
CA LEU A 40 5.39 45.51 17.77
C LEU A 40 3.96 45.11 17.35
N GLY A 41 3.68 43.81 17.31
CA GLY A 41 2.42 43.25 16.82
C GLY A 41 2.65 42.05 15.90
N GLU A 42 1.60 41.67 15.18
CA GLU A 42 1.56 40.52 14.27
C GLU A 42 1.29 40.95 12.83
N ILE A 43 1.82 40.21 11.86
CA ILE A 43 1.58 40.41 10.44
C ILE A 43 1.36 39.05 9.77
N ASP A 44 0.32 38.92 8.95
CA ASP A 44 0.07 37.70 8.20
C ASP A 44 1.21 37.43 7.20
N GLU A 45 1.53 36.16 6.97
CA GLU A 45 2.47 35.80 5.90
C GLU A 45 1.87 36.04 4.51
N GLY A 46 2.70 35.90 3.47
CA GLY A 46 2.40 36.39 2.14
C GLY A 46 2.40 37.93 2.03
N TYR A 47 2.50 38.67 3.15
CA TYR A 47 2.55 40.13 3.14
C TYR A 47 3.74 40.63 2.32
N THR A 48 3.45 41.61 1.46
CA THR A 48 4.43 42.39 0.72
C THR A 48 4.14 43.89 0.91
N GLY A 49 5.16 44.67 1.26
CA GLY A 49 5.03 46.10 1.48
C GLY A 49 6.05 46.70 2.45
N ASP A 50 5.66 47.85 2.98
CA ASP A 50 6.42 48.68 3.91
C ASP A 50 5.79 48.63 5.30
N ILE A 51 6.54 48.10 6.26
CA ILE A 51 6.18 48.05 7.68
C ILE A 51 6.87 49.24 8.35
N GLU A 52 6.12 50.30 8.64
CA GLU A 52 6.65 51.48 9.33
C GLU A 52 7.00 51.14 10.79
N ILE A 53 8.27 51.31 11.16
CA ILE A 53 8.77 50.91 12.50
C ILE A 53 9.20 52.09 13.38
N ILE A 54 9.60 53.23 12.79
CA ILE A 54 9.95 54.47 13.51
C ILE A 54 9.40 55.67 12.72
N PRO A 55 8.37 56.39 13.23
CA PRO A 55 7.74 57.51 12.53
C PRO A 55 8.44 58.86 12.80
N SER A 56 9.23 58.95 13.88
CA SER A 56 10.11 60.09 14.16
C SER A 56 11.23 59.68 15.12
N VAL A 57 12.47 59.93 14.71
CA VAL A 57 13.64 59.95 15.59
C VAL A 57 13.56 61.23 16.43
N PRO A 58 13.58 61.18 17.78
CA PRO A 58 13.56 62.38 18.60
C PRO A 58 14.77 63.28 18.30
N ASP A 59 14.54 64.58 18.15
CA ASP A 59 15.56 65.59 17.84
C ASP A 59 16.68 65.63 18.90
N GLY A 60 17.77 64.89 18.67
CA GLY A 60 18.88 64.81 19.64
C GLY A 60 19.83 63.62 19.49
N GLY A 61 20.54 63.52 18.36
CA GLY A 61 21.77 62.70 18.29
C GLY A 61 21.57 61.18 18.32
N LEU A 62 20.50 60.70 17.68
CA LEU A 62 20.23 59.29 17.46
C LEU A 62 20.74 58.85 16.08
N GLU A 63 21.85 58.12 16.05
CA GLU A 63 22.30 57.40 14.84
C GLU A 63 21.89 55.93 15.01
N LEU A 64 20.80 55.55 14.34
CA LEU A 64 20.22 54.22 14.44
C LEU A 64 21.07 53.21 13.67
N ASN A 65 21.89 52.42 14.35
CA ASN A 65 22.37 51.17 13.75
C ASN A 65 21.28 50.11 13.90
N LEU A 66 20.85 49.54 12.76
CA LEU A 66 19.72 48.62 12.66
C LEU A 66 20.24 47.26 12.17
N GLU A 67 20.20 46.26 13.05
CA GLU A 67 20.67 44.91 12.74
C GLU A 67 19.49 43.93 12.70
N LEU A 68 19.26 43.30 11.54
CA LEU A 68 18.28 42.23 11.34
C LEU A 68 18.85 40.91 11.88
N CYS A 69 17.97 40.01 12.33
CA CYS A 69 18.36 38.62 12.50
C CYS A 69 18.92 38.04 11.16
N PRO A 70 19.89 37.11 11.17
CA PRO A 70 20.51 36.61 9.94
C PRO A 70 19.48 36.06 8.93
N GLN A 71 18.55 35.22 9.40
CA GLN A 71 17.46 34.66 8.58
C GLN A 71 16.55 35.77 8.00
N CYS A 72 16.28 36.81 8.79
CA CYS A 72 15.42 37.93 8.44
C CYS A 72 15.96 38.73 7.24
N SER A 73 17.28 38.78 7.04
CA SER A 73 17.94 39.59 6.00
C SER A 73 17.66 39.15 4.56
N GLU A 74 17.17 37.92 4.36
CA GLU A 74 16.76 37.43 3.04
C GLU A 74 15.36 37.94 2.65
N PHE A 75 14.48 38.14 3.63
CA PHE A 75 13.08 38.54 3.47
C PHE A 75 12.88 40.04 3.60
N LEU A 76 13.69 40.71 4.43
CA LEU A 76 13.52 42.11 4.81
C LEU A 76 14.78 42.94 4.50
N GLU A 77 14.56 44.23 4.27
CA GLU A 77 15.58 45.28 4.32
C GLU A 77 15.13 46.45 5.18
N PHE A 78 16.11 47.10 5.80
CA PHE A 78 15.90 48.40 6.42
C PHE A 78 15.99 49.51 5.38
N ILE A 79 14.99 50.39 5.43
CA ILE A 79 14.98 51.65 4.70
C ILE A 79 14.90 52.76 5.75
N SER A 80 16.04 53.40 5.98
CA SER A 80 16.21 54.46 6.97
C SER A 80 16.44 55.82 6.30
N SER A 81 15.81 56.86 6.84
CA SER A 81 16.15 58.27 6.62
C SER A 81 16.69 58.88 7.92
N PHE A 82 17.00 60.17 7.92
CA PHE A 82 17.42 60.88 9.15
C PHE A 82 16.34 60.95 10.24
N THR A 83 15.08 60.67 9.91
CA THR A 83 13.93 60.82 10.83
C THR A 83 13.04 59.59 10.93
N ASN A 84 13.07 58.69 9.95
CA ASN A 84 12.13 57.55 9.86
C ASN A 84 12.88 56.26 9.54
N ALA A 85 12.34 55.13 9.99
CA ALA A 85 12.78 53.81 9.57
C ALA A 85 11.58 52.92 9.22
N THR A 86 11.77 52.13 8.17
CA THR A 86 10.79 51.20 7.62
C THR A 86 11.46 49.85 7.37
N LEU A 87 10.78 48.76 7.68
CA LEU A 87 11.11 47.43 7.19
C LEU A 87 10.38 47.19 5.87
N ARG A 88 11.11 47.03 4.76
CA ARG A 88 10.53 46.65 3.46
C ARG A 88 10.73 45.16 3.21
N THR A 89 9.70 44.50 2.71
CA THR A 89 9.78 43.12 2.21
C THR A 89 10.50 43.06 0.86
N LYS A 90 11.55 42.24 0.76
CA LYS A 90 12.23 41.88 -0.52
C LYS A 90 11.46 40.81 -1.29
N LYS A 91 10.89 39.87 -0.56
CA LYS A 91 10.01 38.77 -1.00
C LYS A 91 8.84 38.66 0.01
N PRO A 92 7.72 38.01 -0.33
CA PRO A 92 6.64 37.76 0.62
C PRO A 92 7.17 37.13 1.91
N LEU A 93 6.61 37.50 3.06
CA LEU A 93 6.89 36.83 4.33
C LEU A 93 6.36 35.38 4.28
N ASP A 94 7.02 34.50 5.03
CA ASP A 94 6.95 33.04 4.94
C ASP A 94 7.31 32.51 6.34
N THR A 95 6.37 31.90 7.06
CA THR A 95 6.56 31.49 8.46
C THR A 95 7.47 30.27 8.55
N GLU A 96 7.43 29.39 7.55
CA GLU A 96 8.22 28.16 7.42
C GLU A 96 9.71 28.48 7.35
N ALA A 97 10.07 29.57 6.67
CA ALA A 97 11.42 30.11 6.65
C ALA A 97 11.91 30.67 8.01
N PHE A 98 11.00 31.00 8.92
CA PHE A 98 11.29 31.47 10.29
C PHE A 98 11.01 30.40 11.36
N ARG A 99 10.98 29.11 10.98
CA ARG A 99 10.67 27.98 11.88
C ARG A 99 11.56 27.90 13.12
N GLU A 100 12.83 28.29 13.04
CA GLU A 100 13.76 28.32 14.19
C GLU A 100 13.35 29.35 15.26
N THR A 101 12.72 30.45 14.87
CA THR A 101 12.26 31.52 15.75
C THR A 101 10.74 31.49 15.96
N ALA A 102 10.05 30.45 15.49
CA ALA A 102 8.59 30.30 15.55
C ALA A 102 7.84 31.51 14.97
N GLY A 103 8.23 31.95 13.77
CA GLY A 103 7.65 33.13 13.11
C GLY A 103 8.12 34.48 13.66
N VAL A 104 8.95 34.51 14.72
CA VAL A 104 9.42 35.78 15.31
C VAL A 104 10.57 36.37 14.50
N VAL A 105 10.30 37.49 13.83
CA VAL A 105 11.29 38.39 13.24
C VAL A 105 11.80 39.33 14.33
N SER A 106 13.11 39.36 14.55
CA SER A 106 13.74 40.26 15.52
C SER A 106 14.77 41.19 14.90
N TYR A 107 14.88 42.38 15.45
CA TYR A 107 15.91 43.35 15.11
C TYR A 107 16.32 44.22 16.29
N GLN A 108 17.47 44.88 16.18
CA GLN A 108 18.00 45.76 17.23
C GLN A 108 18.04 47.22 16.76
N ILE A 109 17.77 48.13 17.70
CA ILE A 109 17.93 49.58 17.55
C ILE A 109 19.02 50.03 18.53
N ASN A 110 20.14 50.54 18.04
CA ASN A 110 21.24 50.96 18.91
C ASN A 110 21.28 52.49 19.05
N CYS A 111 21.11 53.00 20.27
CA CYS A 111 21.18 54.42 20.58
C CYS A 111 22.63 54.86 20.78
N THR A 112 23.28 55.46 19.77
CA THR A 112 24.70 55.86 19.85
C THR A 112 25.02 56.88 20.95
N SER A 113 24.09 57.78 21.29
CA SER A 113 24.27 58.79 22.34
C SER A 113 24.30 58.23 23.77
N SER A 114 23.53 57.17 24.05
CA SER A 114 23.46 56.53 25.37
C SER A 114 24.16 55.16 25.47
N ARG A 115 24.53 54.57 24.33
CA ARG A 115 25.03 53.18 24.18
C ARG A 115 24.05 52.13 24.72
N VAL A 116 22.75 52.38 24.55
CA VAL A 116 21.68 51.46 24.93
C VAL A 116 21.14 50.76 23.69
N GLU A 117 21.04 49.44 23.76
CA GLU A 117 20.49 48.57 22.70
C GLU A 117 19.01 48.29 23.00
N ASN A 118 18.15 48.45 22.00
CA ASN A 118 16.70 48.33 22.09
C ASN A 118 16.23 47.19 21.18
N GLY A 119 15.87 46.03 21.74
CA GLY A 119 15.37 44.90 20.96
C GLY A 119 13.95 45.13 20.43
N ARG A 120 13.63 44.64 19.24
CA ARG A 120 12.28 44.72 18.66
C ARG A 120 11.89 43.37 18.06
N THR A 121 10.63 42.98 18.25
CA THR A 121 10.07 41.74 17.70
C THR A 121 8.75 41.97 16.99
N LEU A 122 8.62 41.36 15.81
CA LEU A 122 7.40 41.26 15.01
C LEU A 122 7.09 39.77 14.84
N ILE A 123 5.83 39.36 14.99
CA ILE A 123 5.41 37.99 14.72
C ILE A 123 4.89 37.93 13.28
N VAL A 124 5.43 37.02 12.48
CA VAL A 124 4.79 36.57 11.24
C VAL A 124 3.78 35.49 11.63
N ARG A 125 2.51 35.71 11.26
CA ARG A 125 1.39 34.82 11.58
C ARG A 125 1.19 33.84 10.44
N ASP A 126 1.46 32.59 10.80
CA ASP A 126 1.12 31.37 10.07
C ASP A 126 -0.34 31.39 9.56
N LEU A 127 -0.50 31.08 8.29
CA LEU A 127 -1.71 30.76 7.57
C LEU A 127 -1.66 29.26 7.22
N ASN A 128 -2.64 28.79 6.46
CA ASN A 128 -2.59 27.49 5.82
C ASN A 128 -2.49 27.73 4.31
N ASP A 129 -1.25 27.80 3.81
CA ASP A 129 -0.97 28.04 2.39
C ASP A 129 -0.11 26.95 1.74
N ASN A 130 0.47 26.05 2.55
CA ASN A 130 1.07 24.82 2.07
C ASN A 130 0.00 23.73 1.89
N ALA A 131 0.31 22.77 1.01
CA ALA A 131 -0.51 21.59 0.81
C ALA A 131 0.22 20.36 1.37
N PRO A 132 -0.50 19.36 1.93
CA PRO A 132 0.13 18.12 2.38
C PRO A 132 0.87 17.43 1.24
N VAL A 133 2.12 17.00 1.43
CA VAL A 133 2.93 16.31 0.42
C VAL A 133 3.22 14.87 0.84
N PHE A 134 2.89 13.89 -0.01
CA PHE A 134 3.22 12.47 0.24
C PHE A 134 4.73 12.21 0.25
N GLU A 135 5.20 11.36 1.17
CA GLU A 135 6.62 10.95 1.26
C GLU A 135 7.11 10.12 0.06
N LYS A 136 6.19 9.61 -0.76
CA LYS A 136 6.45 8.80 -1.96
C LYS A 136 5.45 9.15 -3.04
N GLU A 137 5.88 9.09 -4.30
CA GLU A 137 5.01 9.23 -5.48
C GLU A 137 4.09 8.01 -5.66
N GLU A 138 4.50 6.85 -5.15
CA GLU A 138 3.78 5.58 -5.27
C GLU A 138 4.01 4.69 -4.03
N TYR A 139 2.93 4.03 -3.58
CA TYR A 139 2.95 3.03 -2.52
C TYR A 139 2.58 1.66 -3.10
N ARG A 140 3.40 0.65 -2.82
CA ARG A 140 3.16 -0.74 -3.21
C ARG A 140 3.06 -1.65 -2.00
N ALA A 141 2.08 -2.56 -2.01
CA ALA A 141 1.91 -3.59 -1.01
C ALA A 141 1.42 -4.90 -1.64
N ASN A 142 1.57 -5.99 -0.89
CA ASN A 142 0.99 -7.29 -1.21
C ASN A 142 0.10 -7.70 -0.01
N VAL A 143 -1.05 -8.31 -0.28
CA VAL A 143 -1.99 -8.79 0.73
C VAL A 143 -2.49 -10.18 0.33
N SER A 144 -2.76 -11.06 1.29
CA SER A 144 -3.31 -12.38 0.96
C SER A 144 -4.78 -12.27 0.59
N GLU A 145 -5.28 -13.16 -0.29
CA GLU A 145 -6.72 -13.30 -0.44
C GLU A 145 -7.42 -13.87 0.82
N THR A 146 -6.66 -14.51 1.73
CA THR A 146 -7.15 -15.00 3.04
C THR A 146 -7.12 -13.94 4.14
N SER A 147 -6.55 -12.74 3.87
CA SER A 147 -6.44 -11.67 4.86
C SER A 147 -7.80 -11.27 5.45
N PRO A 148 -7.93 -11.17 6.79
CA PRO A 148 -9.18 -10.79 7.44
C PRO A 148 -9.56 -9.34 7.15
N VAL A 149 -10.87 -9.09 7.09
CA VAL A 149 -11.44 -7.73 7.09
C VAL A 149 -11.00 -6.98 8.35
N GLY A 150 -10.50 -5.76 8.17
CA GLY A 150 -9.85 -4.94 9.19
C GLY A 150 -8.31 -5.02 9.18
N GLU A 151 -7.69 -5.87 8.35
CA GLU A 151 -6.22 -5.88 8.21
C GLU A 151 -5.71 -4.57 7.59
N ILE A 152 -4.61 -4.03 8.13
CA ILE A 152 -3.90 -2.87 7.60
C ILE A 152 -2.94 -3.35 6.50
N VAL A 153 -3.23 -3.00 5.25
CA VAL A 153 -2.48 -3.47 4.08
C VAL A 153 -1.29 -2.57 3.74
N VAL A 154 -1.45 -1.25 3.88
CA VAL A 154 -0.37 -0.28 3.67
C VAL A 154 -0.61 0.99 4.47
N GLN A 155 0.47 1.63 4.93
CA GLN A 155 0.44 2.96 5.51
C GLN A 155 0.91 3.97 4.45
N VAL A 156 0.02 4.86 4.02
CA VAL A 156 0.41 6.08 3.27
C VAL A 156 0.76 7.18 4.27
N LYS A 157 1.64 8.11 3.88
CA LYS A 157 2.05 9.21 4.75
C LYS A 157 2.34 10.46 3.94
N ALA A 158 1.69 11.55 4.33
CA ALA A 158 2.00 12.89 3.89
C ALA A 158 2.53 13.73 5.05
N VAL A 159 3.21 14.82 4.71
CA VAL A 159 3.74 15.83 5.62
C VAL A 159 3.29 17.17 5.07
N ASP A 160 2.74 18.01 5.94
CA ASP A 160 2.46 19.41 5.62
C ASP A 160 3.62 20.28 6.15
N ALA A 161 3.89 21.39 5.47
CA ALA A 161 4.98 22.29 5.80
C ALA A 161 4.58 23.33 6.86
N ASP A 162 3.30 23.74 6.89
CA ASP A 162 2.78 24.80 7.76
C ASP A 162 3.28 24.67 9.21
N PHE A 163 3.73 25.77 9.80
CA PHE A 163 4.35 25.78 11.12
C PHE A 163 3.33 25.46 12.23
N SER A 164 2.10 25.94 12.14
CA SER A 164 1.09 25.72 13.19
C SER A 164 0.52 24.30 13.19
N PRO A 165 0.47 23.61 14.35
CA PRO A 165 -0.28 22.37 14.53
C PRO A 165 -1.79 22.44 14.21
N ALA A 166 -2.34 23.65 14.07
CA ALA A 166 -3.73 23.87 13.68
C ALA A 166 -3.94 23.91 12.16
N HIS A 167 -2.87 24.01 11.38
CA HIS A 167 -2.90 24.10 9.92
C HIS A 167 -2.34 22.80 9.29
N ASN A 168 -1.25 22.24 9.83
CA ASN A 168 -0.69 20.95 9.36
C ASN A 168 -1.46 19.67 9.75
N HIS A 169 -2.77 19.76 10.04
CA HIS A 169 -3.62 18.60 10.34
C HIS A 169 -4.09 17.92 9.05
N ILE A 170 -3.62 16.67 8.81
CA ILE A 170 -3.86 15.95 7.55
C ILE A 170 -4.92 14.86 7.72
N THR A 171 -5.92 14.88 6.85
CA THR A 171 -6.90 13.80 6.66
C THR A 171 -6.61 12.99 5.39
N TYR A 172 -6.90 11.69 5.40
CA TYR A 172 -6.63 10.77 4.28
C TYR A 172 -7.91 10.15 3.73
N SER A 173 -7.95 9.93 2.41
CA SER A 173 -9.08 9.29 1.72
C SER A 173 -8.64 8.53 0.47
N ILE A 174 -9.48 7.61 -0.02
CA ILE A 174 -9.29 6.91 -1.31
C ILE A 174 -10.18 7.56 -2.37
N GLN A 175 -9.62 7.84 -3.55
CA GLN A 175 -10.34 8.43 -4.67
C GLN A 175 -10.17 7.60 -5.96
N PRO A 176 -11.28 7.24 -6.66
CA PRO A 176 -12.66 7.25 -6.15
C PRO A 176 -12.82 6.30 -4.95
N PRO A 177 -13.87 6.44 -4.10
CA PRO A 177 -14.07 5.55 -2.97
C PRO A 177 -14.15 4.07 -3.39
N SER A 178 -13.37 3.23 -2.71
CA SER A 178 -13.33 1.78 -2.95
C SER A 178 -14.38 1.05 -2.10
N GLN A 179 -14.89 -0.08 -2.60
CA GLN A 179 -15.71 -1.00 -1.79
C GLN A 179 -14.84 -1.94 -0.96
N THR A 180 -13.71 -2.39 -1.53
CA THR A 180 -12.80 -3.38 -0.93
C THR A 180 -11.80 -2.78 0.05
N PHE A 181 -11.46 -1.49 -0.07
CA PHE A 181 -10.48 -0.82 0.79
C PHE A 181 -11.02 0.51 1.33
N GLU A 182 -10.56 0.90 2.51
CA GLU A 182 -10.82 2.22 3.09
C GLU A 182 -9.54 2.84 3.68
N ALA A 183 -9.48 4.17 3.76
CA ALA A 183 -8.40 4.89 4.43
C ALA A 183 -8.89 5.37 5.80
N SER A 184 -8.09 5.14 6.84
CA SER A 184 -8.28 5.78 8.15
C SER A 184 -7.76 7.22 8.12
N GLY A 185 -8.21 8.03 9.09
CA GLY A 185 -7.66 9.37 9.31
C GLY A 185 -6.16 9.41 9.65
N SER A 186 -5.53 8.27 9.97
CA SER A 186 -4.08 8.17 10.19
C SER A 186 -3.29 7.78 8.94
N GLY A 187 -3.93 7.57 7.78
CA GLY A 187 -3.29 7.13 6.54
C GLY A 187 -3.09 5.61 6.42
N GLN A 188 -3.67 4.81 7.32
CA GLN A 188 -3.72 3.36 7.16
C GLN A 188 -4.76 3.03 6.09
N ILE A 189 -4.39 2.17 5.14
CA ILE A 189 -5.31 1.57 4.17
C ILE A 189 -5.70 0.20 4.71
N LEU A 190 -6.98 0.03 5.03
CA LEU A 190 -7.54 -1.19 5.62
C LEU A 190 -8.37 -1.97 4.61
N LEU A 191 -8.39 -3.29 4.79
CA LEU A 191 -9.24 -4.19 4.02
C LEU A 191 -10.67 -4.18 4.57
N LYS A 192 -11.65 -3.86 3.72
CA LYS A 192 -13.08 -3.69 4.08
C LYS A 192 -13.96 -4.88 3.67
N GLU A 193 -13.58 -5.59 2.60
CA GLU A 193 -14.27 -6.78 2.11
C GLU A 193 -13.28 -7.93 1.92
N ARG A 194 -13.75 -9.17 1.93
CA ARG A 194 -12.89 -10.32 1.61
C ARG A 194 -12.41 -10.23 0.17
N LEU A 195 -11.15 -10.59 -0.02
CA LEU A 195 -10.49 -10.61 -1.31
C LEU A 195 -10.81 -11.91 -2.07
N ASN A 196 -10.69 -11.87 -3.38
CA ASN A 196 -10.76 -13.04 -4.23
C ASN A 196 -9.81 -12.85 -5.42
N TYR A 197 -8.72 -13.61 -5.44
CA TYR A 197 -7.67 -13.47 -6.45
C TYR A 197 -8.19 -13.72 -7.88
N THR A 198 -9.22 -14.56 -8.08
CA THR A 198 -9.77 -14.83 -9.42
C THR A 198 -10.65 -13.71 -9.97
N ILE A 199 -11.15 -12.81 -9.10
CA ILE A 199 -11.89 -11.60 -9.50
C ILE A 199 -10.92 -10.46 -9.76
N ALA A 200 -9.95 -10.24 -8.87
CA ALA A 200 -8.94 -9.20 -9.01
C ALA A 200 -7.61 -9.64 -8.36
N SER A 201 -6.57 -9.77 -9.18
CA SER A 201 -5.20 -10.04 -8.71
C SER A 201 -4.42 -8.77 -8.33
N GLN A 202 -4.94 -7.59 -8.65
CA GLN A 202 -4.35 -6.29 -8.31
C GLN A 202 -5.44 -5.22 -8.19
N TYR A 203 -5.25 -4.30 -7.25
CA TYR A 203 -6.00 -3.05 -7.13
C TYR A 203 -5.06 -1.85 -7.31
N ASN A 204 -5.55 -0.82 -8.00
CA ASN A 204 -4.85 0.43 -8.22
C ASN A 204 -5.83 1.59 -8.00
N PHE A 205 -5.50 2.49 -7.07
CA PHE A 205 -6.32 3.65 -6.73
C PHE A 205 -5.45 4.80 -6.25
N THR A 206 -6.03 5.99 -6.22
CA THR A 206 -5.35 7.19 -5.74
C THR A 206 -5.67 7.41 -4.26
N ALA A 207 -4.65 7.56 -3.42
CA ALA A 207 -4.83 8.09 -2.06
C ALA A 207 -4.71 9.62 -2.11
N LYS A 208 -5.61 10.32 -1.42
CA LYS A 208 -5.61 11.78 -1.26
C LYS A 208 -5.29 12.12 0.20
N ALA A 209 -4.35 13.05 0.40
CA ALA A 209 -4.11 13.73 1.67
C ALA A 209 -4.62 15.16 1.56
N GLN A 210 -5.36 15.65 2.55
CA GLN A 210 -5.96 16.98 2.55
C GLN A 210 -5.92 17.59 3.95
N ASP A 211 -5.59 18.88 4.03
CA ASP A 211 -5.70 19.69 5.25
C ASP A 211 -7.14 20.17 5.53
N ASP A 212 -7.28 20.97 6.60
CA ASP A 212 -8.55 21.56 7.03
C ASP A 212 -8.97 22.82 6.23
N ALA A 213 -8.08 23.45 5.47
CA ALA A 213 -8.42 24.57 4.56
C ALA A 213 -8.91 24.09 3.18
N GLY A 214 -8.54 22.86 2.80
CA GLY A 214 -8.89 22.21 1.55
C GLY A 214 -7.73 22.03 0.56
N ASN A 215 -6.48 22.39 0.88
CA ASN A 215 -5.35 22.06 0.01
C ASN A 215 -5.06 20.57 0.10
N PHE A 216 -4.50 20.01 -0.99
CA PHE A 216 -4.33 18.56 -1.08
C PHE A 216 -3.24 18.12 -2.05
N SER A 217 -2.75 16.92 -1.83
CA SER A 217 -2.03 16.14 -2.84
C SER A 217 -2.61 14.74 -3.00
N GLN A 218 -2.09 14.02 -3.99
CA GLN A 218 -2.51 12.70 -4.38
C GLN A 218 -1.29 11.82 -4.68
N THR A 219 -1.38 10.52 -4.34
CA THR A 219 -0.36 9.50 -4.63
C THR A 219 -1.03 8.24 -5.17
N GLN A 220 -0.30 7.45 -5.96
CA GLN A 220 -0.79 6.14 -6.41
C GLN A 220 -0.55 5.07 -5.36
N VAL A 221 -1.53 4.18 -5.18
CA VAL A 221 -1.44 3.00 -4.31
C VAL A 221 -1.77 1.76 -5.14
N ILE A 222 -0.85 0.80 -5.16
CA ILE A 222 -0.96 -0.45 -5.91
C ILE A 222 -0.84 -1.63 -4.93
N ILE A 223 -1.90 -2.42 -4.83
CA ILE A 223 -1.99 -3.58 -3.95
C ILE A 223 -2.08 -4.83 -4.82
N ASN A 224 -1.10 -5.73 -4.73
CA ASN A 224 -1.15 -7.04 -5.39
C ASN A 224 -1.79 -8.06 -4.43
N ILE A 225 -2.64 -8.94 -4.95
CA ILE A 225 -3.27 -10.00 -4.17
C ILE A 225 -2.44 -11.27 -4.32
N ILE A 226 -2.19 -11.98 -3.22
CA ILE A 226 -1.50 -13.27 -3.20
C ILE A 226 -2.55 -14.40 -3.24
N ASP A 227 -2.47 -15.25 -4.27
CA ASP A 227 -3.27 -16.47 -4.44
C ASP A 227 -2.80 -17.54 -3.44
N GLN A 228 -3.40 -17.57 -2.25
CA GLN A 228 -3.14 -18.59 -1.22
C GLN A 228 -4.17 -19.72 -1.26
N LEU A 229 -5.33 -19.53 -1.88
CA LEU A 229 -6.38 -20.55 -1.97
C LEU A 229 -6.30 -21.36 -3.28
N ARG A 230 -5.08 -21.54 -3.79
CA ARG A 230 -4.80 -22.47 -4.90
C ARG A 230 -4.61 -23.89 -4.34
N PRO A 231 -5.39 -24.89 -4.80
CA PRO A 231 -5.10 -26.28 -4.47
C PRO A 231 -3.80 -26.72 -5.13
N GLU A 232 -2.89 -27.31 -4.36
CA GLU A 232 -1.68 -27.95 -4.89
C GLU A 232 -1.76 -29.46 -4.66
N PHE A 233 -1.49 -30.24 -5.71
CA PHE A 233 -1.44 -31.71 -5.63
C PHE A 233 -0.20 -32.17 -4.86
N GLU A 234 -0.37 -33.18 -3.99
CA GLU A 234 0.72 -33.74 -3.18
C GLU A 234 1.85 -34.35 -4.04
N TYR A 235 1.51 -34.92 -5.20
CA TYR A 235 2.45 -35.51 -6.16
C TYR A 235 2.20 -35.03 -7.58
N ASN A 236 3.25 -35.02 -8.40
CA ASN A 236 3.20 -34.73 -9.83
C ASN A 236 4.41 -35.40 -10.54
N PRO A 237 4.20 -36.41 -11.41
CA PRO A 237 2.93 -37.07 -11.72
C PRO A 237 2.45 -38.00 -10.60
N TYR A 238 1.23 -38.51 -10.74
CA TYR A 238 0.80 -39.76 -10.09
C TYR A 238 0.83 -40.89 -11.14
N GLU A 239 1.13 -42.12 -10.71
CA GLU A 239 1.17 -43.30 -11.58
C GLU A 239 0.28 -44.42 -11.03
N ALA A 240 -0.27 -45.26 -11.90
CA ALA A 240 -0.88 -46.54 -11.52
C ALA A 240 -0.88 -47.53 -12.71
N SER A 241 -1.19 -48.79 -12.42
CA SER A 241 -1.43 -49.82 -13.45
C SER A 241 -2.81 -50.42 -13.23
N VAL A 242 -3.60 -50.54 -14.30
CA VAL A 242 -4.95 -51.11 -14.27
C VAL A 242 -4.95 -52.42 -15.06
N PRO A 243 -5.53 -53.51 -14.54
CA PRO A 243 -5.72 -54.73 -15.31
C PRO A 243 -6.70 -54.50 -16.47
N GLU A 244 -6.39 -55.07 -17.63
CA GLU A 244 -7.29 -55.12 -18.78
C GLU A 244 -8.63 -55.81 -18.46
N ASN A 245 -9.64 -55.56 -19.29
CA ASN A 245 -10.95 -56.24 -19.23
C ASN A 245 -11.66 -56.10 -17.85
N GLN A 246 -11.36 -55.04 -17.09
CA GLN A 246 -12.02 -54.71 -15.82
C GLN A 246 -12.84 -53.42 -15.88
N VAL A 247 -14.11 -53.50 -15.48
CA VAL A 247 -14.93 -52.35 -15.11
C VAL A 247 -14.99 -52.26 -13.58
N SER A 248 -14.59 -51.12 -13.02
CA SER A 248 -14.86 -50.73 -11.62
C SER A 248 -14.34 -51.64 -10.49
N LEU A 249 -13.01 -51.77 -10.33
CA LEU A 249 -12.35 -52.05 -9.04
C LEU A 249 -11.16 -51.07 -8.86
N PRO A 250 -10.68 -50.78 -7.63
CA PRO A 250 -10.62 -49.38 -7.21
C PRO A 250 -9.29 -48.64 -7.44
N SER A 251 -9.44 -47.36 -7.83
CA SER A 251 -8.49 -46.24 -7.66
C SER A 251 -7.17 -46.27 -8.46
N ILE A 252 -6.68 -45.08 -8.82
CA ILE A 252 -5.44 -44.84 -9.59
C ILE A 252 -4.64 -43.77 -8.84
N ALA A 253 -3.53 -44.17 -8.19
CA ALA A 253 -2.40 -43.37 -7.69
C ALA A 253 -1.57 -44.11 -6.60
N LEU A 254 -0.39 -44.61 -6.95
CA LEU A 254 0.69 -44.85 -5.98
C LEU A 254 1.73 -43.74 -6.17
N PRO A 255 2.22 -43.10 -5.09
CA PRO A 255 3.29 -42.11 -5.21
C PRO A 255 4.60 -42.78 -5.58
N LEU A 256 5.32 -42.22 -6.54
CA LEU A 256 6.73 -42.58 -6.78
C LEU A 256 7.55 -42.27 -5.51
N PRO A 257 8.40 -43.20 -5.04
CA PRO A 257 9.43 -42.83 -4.08
C PRO A 257 10.39 -41.86 -4.78
N GLN A 258 10.35 -40.58 -4.38
CA GLN A 258 11.37 -39.62 -4.82
C GLN A 258 12.74 -40.18 -4.44
N SER A 259 13.68 -40.16 -5.39
CA SER A 259 15.06 -40.60 -5.16
C SER A 259 15.83 -39.56 -4.34
N THR A 260 15.50 -39.49 -3.04
CA THR A 260 16.22 -38.69 -2.06
C THR A 260 17.61 -39.30 -1.84
N ASN A 261 18.58 -38.77 -2.58
CA ASN A 261 20.00 -38.95 -2.31
C ASN A 261 20.39 -38.28 -0.98
N SER A 262 20.06 -38.90 0.15
CA SER A 262 20.83 -38.75 1.39
C SER A 262 20.46 -39.80 2.45
N VAL A 263 21.48 -40.42 3.01
CA VAL A 263 21.42 -41.43 4.06
C VAL A 263 21.06 -40.80 5.41
N THR A 264 20.11 -41.39 6.13
CA THR A 264 20.29 -41.70 7.57
C THR A 264 19.54 -42.97 7.92
N SER A 265 20.13 -43.76 8.82
CA SER A 265 19.55 -44.96 9.40
C SER A 265 18.33 -44.66 10.27
N ASP A 266 17.30 -45.50 10.21
CA ASP A 266 17.04 -46.39 11.35
C ASP A 266 16.26 -47.65 10.97
N VAL A 267 16.58 -48.73 11.69
CA VAL A 267 16.09 -50.08 11.41
C VAL A 267 14.89 -50.40 12.30
N LEU A 268 13.76 -50.80 11.71
CA LEU A 268 12.72 -51.53 12.43
C LEU A 268 12.73 -53.00 12.03
N ASN A 269 13.11 -53.83 13.00
CA ASN A 269 13.26 -55.27 12.88
C ASN A 269 11.92 -55.98 12.71
N TYR A 270 11.87 -56.97 11.82
CA TYR A 270 11.19 -58.24 12.11
C TYR A 270 12.12 -59.40 11.74
N THR A 271 12.48 -60.19 12.75
CA THR A 271 13.41 -61.33 12.64
C THR A 271 12.70 -62.67 12.89
N SER A 272 13.33 -63.75 12.41
CA SER A 272 13.06 -65.17 12.75
C SER A 272 11.84 -65.82 12.06
N LEU A 273 11.88 -67.02 11.45
CA LEU A 273 12.93 -67.99 11.04
C LEU A 273 12.61 -68.48 9.58
N PHE A 274 13.22 -69.45 8.89
CA PHE A 274 14.16 -70.57 9.17
C PHE A 274 15.10 -70.81 7.95
N TRP A 275 15.69 -72.00 7.76
CA TRP A 275 16.68 -72.31 6.70
C TRP A 275 16.41 -73.63 5.92
N LEU A 276 16.49 -73.56 4.58
CA LEU A 276 16.92 -74.59 3.57
C LEU A 276 16.15 -75.95 3.41
N PRO A 277 16.31 -76.72 2.28
CA PRO A 277 17.02 -76.49 1.00
C PRO A 277 16.17 -76.69 -0.30
N LEU A 278 16.80 -76.56 -1.49
CA LEU A 278 16.21 -76.85 -2.84
C LEU A 278 16.08 -78.37 -3.18
N TYR A 279 15.36 -78.67 -4.29
CA TYR A 279 15.03 -79.95 -5.00
C TYR A 279 13.62 -80.50 -4.68
N ILE A 280 12.72 -80.93 -5.61
CA ILE A 280 12.74 -81.31 -7.05
C ILE A 280 11.48 -80.79 -7.80
N LEU A 281 11.50 -80.89 -9.14
CA LEU A 281 10.48 -80.58 -10.16
C LEU A 281 9.02 -81.06 -9.94
N ASP A 282 8.15 -80.33 -10.64
CA ASP A 282 7.01 -80.75 -11.47
C ASP A 282 5.55 -80.72 -10.98
N LEU A 283 4.82 -79.85 -11.70
CA LEU A 283 3.44 -79.93 -12.19
C LEU A 283 2.26 -79.71 -11.23
N LEU A 284 1.48 -78.69 -11.62
CA LEU A 284 0.05 -78.48 -11.36
C LEU A 284 -0.30 -78.22 -9.88
N PHE A 285 -0.53 -76.95 -9.53
CA PHE A 285 -1.90 -76.44 -9.40
C PHE A 285 -1.94 -74.91 -9.50
N TYR A 286 -2.90 -74.41 -10.27
CA TYR A 286 -3.22 -72.99 -10.39
C TYR A 286 -3.92 -72.55 -9.09
N GLN A 287 -3.20 -71.92 -8.17
CA GLN A 287 -3.80 -71.09 -7.13
C GLN A 287 -3.03 -69.78 -7.07
N VAL A 288 -3.57 -68.79 -7.77
CA VAL A 288 -3.27 -67.38 -7.51
C VAL A 288 -3.70 -67.15 -6.06
N GLY A 289 -2.73 -66.91 -5.16
CA GLY A 289 -3.05 -66.44 -3.81
C GLY A 289 -3.84 -65.12 -3.92
N PRO A 290 -4.66 -64.77 -2.92
CA PRO A 290 -5.39 -63.51 -2.97
C PRO A 290 -4.38 -62.38 -3.16
N VAL A 291 -4.45 -61.72 -4.33
CA VAL A 291 -3.67 -60.52 -4.58
C VAL A 291 -4.10 -59.53 -3.51
N LEU A 292 -3.13 -59.12 -2.69
CA LEU A 292 -3.38 -58.10 -1.68
C LEU A 292 -3.60 -56.80 -2.44
N GLU A 293 -4.86 -56.45 -2.70
CA GLU A 293 -5.25 -55.18 -3.33
C GLU A 293 -4.77 -54.02 -2.44
N VAL A 294 -3.56 -53.52 -2.74
CA VAL A 294 -3.10 -52.23 -2.25
C VAL A 294 -3.89 -51.20 -3.04
N LEU A 295 -5.06 -50.84 -2.51
CA LEU A 295 -5.92 -49.82 -3.12
C LEU A 295 -5.13 -48.51 -3.23
N PRO A 296 -4.93 -47.97 -4.44
CA PRO A 296 -4.21 -46.73 -4.61
C PRO A 296 -4.90 -45.57 -3.88
N ALA A 297 -4.11 -44.67 -3.31
CA ALA A 297 -4.65 -43.54 -2.55
C ALA A 297 -5.41 -42.60 -3.50
N PRO A 298 -6.45 -41.87 -3.04
CA PRO A 298 -7.03 -40.82 -3.86
C PRO A 298 -5.99 -39.74 -4.16
N ILE A 299 -6.01 -39.13 -5.35
CA ILE A 299 -5.21 -37.92 -5.60
C ILE A 299 -5.66 -36.84 -4.61
N GLN A 300 -4.70 -36.32 -3.85
CA GLN A 300 -4.97 -35.25 -2.89
C GLN A 300 -4.37 -33.96 -3.42
N ALA A 301 -5.19 -32.92 -3.43
CA ALA A 301 -4.72 -31.56 -3.35
C ALA A 301 -5.05 -31.02 -1.95
N ASN A 302 -4.18 -30.15 -1.42
CA ASN A 302 -4.40 -29.47 -0.15
C ASN A 302 -4.62 -27.98 -0.45
N PRO A 303 -5.63 -27.28 0.12
CA PRO A 303 -5.58 -25.82 0.15
C PRO A 303 -4.38 -25.41 1.01
N SER A 304 -3.66 -24.35 0.64
CA SER A 304 -2.70 -23.76 1.58
C SER A 304 -3.49 -23.22 2.79
N GLU A 305 -2.94 -23.44 3.98
CA GLU A 305 -3.62 -23.53 5.29
C GLU A 305 -4.82 -22.60 5.52
N GLU A 306 -6.06 -23.09 5.35
CA GLU A 306 -7.19 -22.81 6.25
C GLU A 306 -8.42 -23.71 6.00
N SER A 307 -9.17 -24.03 7.06
CA SER A 307 -10.09 -25.19 7.09
C SER A 307 -11.58 -24.84 6.96
N ASN A 308 -12.09 -24.64 5.73
CA ASN A 308 -13.51 -24.88 5.39
C ASN A 308 -13.81 -25.01 3.88
N TYR A 309 -12.85 -25.45 3.06
CA TYR A 309 -12.99 -25.47 1.59
C TYR A 309 -13.12 -26.89 1.04
N THR A 310 -14.14 -27.16 0.22
CA THR A 310 -14.23 -28.38 -0.59
C THR A 310 -13.35 -28.23 -1.83
N ILE A 311 -12.52 -29.23 -2.13
CA ILE A 311 -11.86 -29.36 -3.43
C ILE A 311 -12.75 -30.19 -4.35
N ILE A 312 -12.96 -29.68 -5.56
CA ILE A 312 -13.66 -30.35 -6.66
C ILE A 312 -12.64 -30.81 -7.70
N TYR A 313 -12.62 -32.11 -7.96
CA TYR A 313 -11.79 -32.74 -8.98
C TYR A 313 -12.56 -32.91 -10.30
N SER A 314 -11.88 -32.73 -11.42
CA SER A 314 -12.43 -32.98 -12.76
C SER A 314 -11.32 -33.41 -13.74
N ILE A 315 -11.60 -34.38 -14.62
CA ILE A 315 -10.69 -34.73 -15.72
C ILE A 315 -10.83 -33.65 -16.79
N SER A 316 -9.73 -33.02 -17.17
CA SER A 316 -9.71 -31.97 -18.19
C SER A 316 -9.39 -32.49 -19.60
N GLU A 317 -8.59 -33.56 -19.68
CA GLU A 317 -8.12 -34.17 -20.93
C GLU A 317 -7.67 -35.60 -20.65
N VAL A 318 -7.81 -36.50 -21.62
CA VAL A 318 -7.15 -37.81 -21.66
C VAL A 318 -6.45 -37.96 -23.00
N SER A 319 -5.23 -38.45 -23.00
CA SER A 319 -4.47 -38.77 -24.20
C SER A 319 -4.03 -40.25 -24.18
N PRO A 320 -4.27 -41.04 -25.24
CA PRO A 320 -4.98 -40.69 -26.47
C PRO A 320 -6.46 -40.31 -26.25
N SER A 321 -6.96 -39.37 -27.06
CA SER A 321 -8.33 -38.82 -26.92
C SER A 321 -9.44 -39.84 -27.09
N ASP A 322 -9.15 -40.98 -27.72
CA ASP A 322 -10.10 -42.08 -27.90
C ASP A 322 -10.55 -42.67 -26.54
N TYR A 323 -9.70 -42.58 -25.51
CA TYR A 323 -9.98 -43.04 -24.14
C TYR A 323 -10.63 -41.98 -23.24
N GLN A 324 -11.00 -40.80 -23.76
CA GLN A 324 -11.56 -39.68 -22.99
C GLN A 324 -12.83 -40.04 -22.19
N ASN A 325 -13.59 -41.03 -22.63
CA ASN A 325 -14.82 -41.49 -21.98
C ASN A 325 -14.62 -42.79 -21.17
N ASN A 326 -13.40 -43.33 -21.08
CA ASN A 326 -13.11 -44.58 -20.35
C ASN A 326 -12.87 -44.33 -18.85
N PHE A 327 -12.69 -43.07 -18.44
CA PHE A 327 -12.39 -42.68 -17.07
C PHE A 327 -13.43 -41.69 -16.52
N ASN A 328 -13.69 -41.81 -15.21
CA ASN A 328 -14.44 -40.84 -14.44
C ASN A 328 -13.66 -40.51 -13.16
N VAL A 329 -13.74 -39.28 -12.67
CA VAL A 329 -13.20 -38.89 -11.36
C VAL A 329 -14.34 -38.55 -10.42
N ASP A 330 -14.31 -39.13 -9.22
CA ASP A 330 -15.19 -38.75 -8.13
C ASP A 330 -14.84 -37.34 -7.67
N GLN A 331 -15.82 -36.43 -7.80
CA GLN A 331 -15.58 -34.99 -7.70
C GLN A 331 -15.12 -34.53 -6.32
N VAL A 332 -15.44 -35.28 -5.25
CA VAL A 332 -15.13 -34.88 -3.86
C VAL A 332 -13.93 -35.63 -3.31
N THR A 333 -13.81 -36.93 -3.63
CA THR A 333 -12.71 -37.78 -3.13
C THR A 333 -11.48 -37.76 -4.03
N GLY A 334 -11.60 -37.35 -5.29
CA GLY A 334 -10.52 -37.42 -6.28
C GLY A 334 -10.29 -38.81 -6.87
N VAL A 335 -11.04 -39.84 -6.44
CA VAL A 335 -10.84 -41.22 -6.92
C VAL A 335 -11.19 -41.34 -8.40
N ILE A 336 -10.18 -41.62 -9.23
CA ILE A 336 -10.37 -41.97 -10.65
C ILE A 336 -10.80 -43.43 -10.77
N ARG A 337 -11.76 -43.70 -11.65
CA ARG A 337 -12.35 -45.01 -11.93
C ARG A 337 -12.38 -45.27 -13.43
N VAL A 338 -12.09 -46.51 -13.83
CA VAL A 338 -12.38 -47.00 -15.18
C VAL A 338 -13.86 -47.34 -15.29
N VAL A 339 -14.55 -46.71 -16.25
CA VAL A 339 -15.99 -46.86 -16.52
C VAL A 339 -16.29 -47.63 -17.80
N THR A 340 -15.30 -47.74 -18.69
CA THR A 340 -15.36 -48.52 -19.93
C THR A 340 -14.14 -49.42 -19.98
N GLU A 341 -14.31 -50.70 -20.32
CA GLU A 341 -13.23 -51.70 -20.37
C GLU A 341 -12.03 -51.17 -21.19
N LEU A 342 -10.83 -51.48 -20.70
CA LEU A 342 -9.57 -51.21 -21.38
C LEU A 342 -9.04 -52.53 -21.93
N ASP A 343 -8.72 -52.57 -23.22
CA ASP A 343 -8.13 -53.72 -23.90
C ASP A 343 -6.64 -53.44 -24.11
N PHE A 344 -5.75 -54.30 -23.59
CA PHE A 344 -4.31 -54.01 -23.58
C PHE A 344 -3.73 -54.01 -25.01
N GLU A 345 -4.22 -54.89 -25.87
CA GLU A 345 -3.84 -55.01 -27.28
C GLU A 345 -4.15 -53.76 -28.13
N GLU A 346 -5.12 -52.92 -27.72
CA GLU A 346 -5.45 -51.66 -28.42
C GLU A 346 -4.60 -50.47 -27.94
N ILE A 347 -4.03 -50.55 -26.75
CA ILE A 347 -3.25 -49.49 -26.09
C ILE A 347 -1.77 -49.58 -26.53
N LYS A 348 -1.33 -48.63 -27.37
CA LYS A 348 0.02 -48.62 -27.97
C LYS A 348 1.10 -48.00 -27.10
N ASP A 349 0.70 -47.04 -26.27
CA ASP A 349 1.50 -46.22 -25.36
C ASP A 349 0.66 -45.96 -24.10
N ASN A 350 1.24 -45.41 -23.03
CA ASN A 350 0.52 -45.10 -21.79
C ASN A 350 -0.69 -44.17 -22.02
N ILE A 351 -1.68 -44.26 -21.13
CA ILE A 351 -2.83 -43.35 -21.11
C ILE A 351 -2.59 -42.24 -20.09
N ASN A 352 -2.41 -41.03 -20.60
CA ASN A 352 -2.16 -39.82 -19.83
C ASN A 352 -3.50 -39.16 -19.46
N ILE A 353 -3.83 -39.08 -18.18
CA ILE A 353 -5.05 -38.42 -17.69
C ILE A 353 -4.68 -37.09 -17.04
N SER A 354 -5.15 -35.97 -17.60
CA SER A 354 -4.97 -34.64 -17.04
C SER A 354 -6.11 -34.32 -16.07
N VAL A 355 -5.77 -34.04 -14.81
CA VAL A 355 -6.75 -33.77 -13.75
C VAL A 355 -6.62 -32.35 -13.21
N LYS A 356 -7.77 -31.77 -12.90
CA LYS A 356 -7.95 -30.42 -12.42
C LYS A 356 -8.57 -30.43 -11.03
N ALA A 357 -7.89 -29.81 -10.06
CA ALA A 357 -8.45 -29.46 -8.76
C ALA A 357 -8.93 -27.99 -8.77
N SER A 358 -10.04 -27.68 -8.11
CA SER A 358 -10.55 -26.30 -7.94
C SER A 358 -11.37 -26.20 -6.66
N LEU A 359 -11.42 -25.04 -6.01
CA LEU A 359 -12.19 -24.89 -4.77
C LEU A 359 -13.67 -24.57 -5.03
N GLU A 360 -14.55 -25.18 -4.25
CA GLU A 360 -15.99 -24.89 -4.21
C GLU A 360 -16.30 -23.60 -3.43
N ILE A 361 -15.60 -22.51 -3.75
CA ILE A 361 -15.88 -21.17 -3.20
C ILE A 361 -16.81 -20.45 -4.16
N ASP A 362 -18.04 -20.25 -3.74
CA ASP A 362 -19.06 -19.34 -4.28
C ASP A 362 -18.93 -19.05 -5.80
N SER A 363 -19.19 -20.09 -6.60
CA SER A 363 -19.45 -20.07 -8.05
C SER A 363 -18.33 -19.77 -9.07
N THR A 364 -17.12 -19.29 -8.71
CA THR A 364 -16.13 -18.85 -9.75
C THR A 364 -14.63 -19.08 -9.46
N ARG A 365 -14.17 -20.34 -9.28
CA ARG A 365 -12.73 -20.69 -9.40
C ARG A 365 -12.49 -21.87 -10.36
N THR A 366 -11.53 -21.69 -11.29
CA THR A 366 -11.12 -22.69 -12.28
C THR A 366 -9.61 -22.62 -12.52
N ALA A 367 -8.83 -23.42 -11.79
CA ALA A 367 -7.37 -23.47 -11.93
C ALA A 367 -6.96 -24.67 -12.81
N ASN A 368 -6.42 -24.46 -14.01
CA ASN A 368 -5.98 -25.55 -14.90
C ASN A 368 -4.53 -25.97 -14.60
N THR A 369 -4.30 -27.26 -14.35
CA THR A 369 -3.27 -28.12 -14.98
C THR A 369 -2.84 -29.28 -14.05
N LEU A 370 -2.75 -30.49 -14.61
CA LEU A 370 -1.69 -31.46 -14.32
C LEU A 370 -1.65 -32.48 -15.46
N VAL A 371 -0.48 -33.10 -15.70
CA VAL A 371 -0.29 -34.17 -16.67
C VAL A 371 0.12 -35.42 -15.91
N MET A 372 -0.57 -36.54 -16.12
CA MET A 372 -0.11 -37.87 -15.70
C MET A 372 0.51 -38.61 -16.90
N TYR A 373 1.41 -39.55 -16.62
CA TYR A 373 2.18 -40.34 -17.60
C TYR A 373 1.84 -41.82 -17.51
#